data_AF-A0A7J2SFU4-F1
#
_entry.id   AF-A0A7J2SFU4-F1
#
_cell.length_a   1.000
_cell.length_b   1.000
_cell.length_c   1.000
_cell.angle_alpha   90.00
_cell.angle_beta   90.00
_cell.angle_gamma   90.00
#
_symmetry.space_group_name_H-M   'P 1'
#
loop_
_entity.id
_entity.type
_entity.pdbx_description
1 polymer ?
#
loop_
_entity_poly.entity_id
_entity_poly.type
_entity_poly.pdbx_seq_one_letter_code
_entity_poly.pdbx_strand_id
1 'polypeptide(L)' 'MEVTDFINLPVYTNRGIYVGETRNVLIDIEEKCVAKLIIGETNKE' A
#
# COMPACT_ATOMS: atom_id res chain seq x y z
N MET A 1 -4.19 1.35 -15.38
CA MET A 1 -3.89 1.24 -13.96
C MET A 1 -3.31 2.57 -13.53
N GLU A 2 -3.98 3.22 -12.61
CA GLU A 2 -3.66 4.55 -12.10
C GLU A 2 -3.04 4.44 -10.69
N VAL A 3 -2.32 5.48 -10.25
CA VAL A 3 -1.74 5.49 -8.90
C VAL A 3 -2.83 5.46 -7.82
N THR A 4 -3.99 6.05 -8.13
CA THR A 4 -5.19 6.06 -7.28
C THR A 4 -5.77 4.66 -7.05
N ASP A 5 -5.52 3.70 -7.95
CA ASP A 5 -5.97 2.31 -7.79
C ASP A 5 -5.33 1.63 -6.58
N PHE A 6 -4.21 2.16 -6.06
CA PHE A 6 -3.56 1.62 -4.87
C PHE A 6 -4.17 2.09 -3.54
N ILE A 7 -5.06 3.09 -3.57
CA ILE A 7 -5.68 3.64 -2.35
C ILE A 7 -6.80 2.71 -1.86
N ASN A 8 -6.84 2.48 -0.55
CA ASN A 8 -7.76 1.55 0.13
C ASN A 8 -7.63 0.09 -0.32
N LEU A 9 -6.51 -0.30 -0.93
CA LEU A 9 -6.24 -1.70 -1.22
C LEU A 9 -5.97 -2.48 0.07
N PRO A 10 -6.66 -3.61 0.31
CA PRO A 10 -6.39 -4.46 1.46
C PRO A 10 -5.05 -5.20 1.26
N VAL A 11 -4.22 -5.18 2.30
CA VAL A 11 -2.89 -5.79 2.30
C VAL A 11 -2.91 -7.04 3.18
N TYR A 12 -2.35 -8.12 2.66
CA TYR A 12 -2.23 -9.39 3.35
C TYR A 12 -0.77 -9.85 3.35
N THR A 13 -0.39 -10.58 4.39
CA THR A 13 0.87 -11.34 4.40
C THR A 13 0.79 -12.50 3.40
N ASN A 14 1.94 -13.09 3.08
CA ASN A 14 2.01 -14.31 2.25
C ASN A 14 1.30 -15.53 2.86
N ARG A 15 0.86 -15.46 4.14
CA ARG A 15 0.06 -16.48 4.82
C ARG A 15 -1.44 -16.20 4.77
N GLY A 16 -1.86 -15.13 4.08
CA GLY A 16 -3.27 -14.73 4.00
C GLY A 16 -3.77 -13.98 5.24
N ILE A 17 -2.89 -13.58 6.16
CA ILE A 17 -3.26 -12.76 7.32
C ILE A 17 -3.42 -11.32 6.86
N TYR A 18 -4.58 -10.73 7.12
CA TYR A 18 -4.85 -9.32 6.84
C TYR A 18 -3.93 -8.44 7.68
N VAL A 19 -3.42 -7.36 7.09
CA VAL A 19 -2.52 -6.40 7.76
C VAL A 19 -3.19 -5.04 7.93
N GLY A 20 -3.97 -4.60 6.95
CA GLY A 20 -4.56 -3.26 6.92
C GLY A 20 -4.84 -2.82 5.48
N GLU A 21 -5.04 -1.53 5.28
CA GLU A 21 -5.28 -0.94 3.96
C GLU A 21 -4.19 0.08 3.59
N THR A 22 -3.88 0.16 2.31
CA THR A 22 -2.99 1.19 1.77
C THR A 22 -3.68 2.55 1.86
N ARG A 23 -3.06 3.52 2.53
CA ARG A 23 -3.58 4.88 2.70
C ARG A 23 -2.91 5.90 1.79
N ASN A 24 -1.68 5.63 1.36
CA ASN A 24 -0.94 6.54 0.51
C ASN A 24 0.10 5.80 -0.34
N VAL A 25 0.59 6.47 -1.37
CA VAL A 25 1.62 5.98 -2.29
C VAL A 25 2.78 6.96 -2.27
N LEU A 26 3.99 6.45 -2.03
CA LEU A 26 5.21 7.23 -2.17
C LEU A 26 5.74 7.06 -3.59
N ILE A 27 5.84 8.18 -4.31
CA ILE A 27 6.30 8.24 -5.70
C ILE A 27 7.74 8.77 -5.70
N ASP A 28 8.62 8.07 -6.41
CA ASP A 28 9.93 8.61 -6.77
C ASP A 28 9.80 9.39 -8.07
N ILE A 29 10.05 10.70 -8.01
CA ILE A 29 9.90 11.61 -9.15
C ILE A 29 11.09 11.56 -10.11
N GLU A 30 12.28 11.21 -9.61
CA GLU A 30 13.50 11.12 -10.41
C GLU A 30 13.45 9.83 -11.23
N GLU A 31 13.15 8.71 -10.56
CA GLU A 31 13.01 7.39 -11.19
C GLU A 31 11.65 7.16 -11.86
N LYS A 32 10.71 8.11 -11.69
CA LYS A 32 9.36 8.09 -12.27
C LYS A 32 8.59 6.80 -11.98
N CYS A 33 8.67 6.30 -10.74
CA CYS A 33 8.05 5.04 -10.35
C CYS A 33 7.37 5.12 -8.97
N VAL A 34 6.51 4.12 -8.71
CA VAL A 34 5.97 3.91 -7.35
C VAL A 34 7.06 3.25 -6.51
N ALA A 35 7.54 3.95 -5.50
CA ALA A 35 8.58 3.45 -4.63
C ALA A 35 8.02 2.59 -3.49
N LYS A 36 6.94 3.05 -2.83
CA LYS A 36 6.34 2.36 -1.68
C LYS A 36 4.84 2.57 -1.57
N LEU A 37 4.15 1.58 -1.01
CA LEU A 37 2.78 1.71 -0.51
C LEU A 37 2.83 1.92 1.00
N ILE A 38 2.08 2.90 1.50
CA ILE A 38 2.01 3.21 2.93
C ILE A 38 0.73 2.62 3.48
N ILE A 39 0.87 1.66 4.39
CA ILE A 39 -0.25 1.05 5.13
C ILE A 39 -0.59 1.98 6.30
N GLY A 40 -1.89 2.24 6.51
CA GLY A 40 -2.38 3.07 7.60
C GLY A 40 -2.35 2.34 8.95
N GLU A 41 -3.46 2.43 9.69
CA GLU A 41 -3.65 1.57 10.87
C GLU A 41 -3.54 0.10 10.47
N THR A 42 -2.69 -0.61 11.18
CA THR A 42 -2.48 -2.04 11.00
C THR A 42 -3.30 -2.82 12.03
N ASN A 43 -3.70 -4.03 11.68
CA ASN A 43 -4.28 -4.91 12.68
C ASN A 43 -3.22 -5.21 13.76
N LYS A 44 -3.66 -5.28 15.01
CA LYS A 44 -2.79 -5.50 16.18
C LYS A 44 -2.75 -6.98 16.62
N GLU A 45 -3.21 -7.88 15.75
CA GLU A 45 -3.25 -9.32 16.04
C GLU A 45 -1.86 -9.94 16.02
#